data_AF-A0AAJ7PR02-F1
#
_entry.id   AF-A0AAJ7PR02-F1
#
_cell.length_a   1.000
_cell.length_b   1.000
_cell.length_c   1.000
_cell.angle_alpha   90.00
_cell.angle_beta   90.00
_cell.angle_gamma   90.00
#
_symmetry.space_group_name_H-M   'P 1'
#
loop_
_entity.id
_entity.type
_entity.pdbx_description
1 polymer ?
#
loop_
_entity_poly.entity_id
_entity_poly.type
_entity_poly.pdbx_seq_one_letter_code
_entity_poly.pdbx_strand_id
1 'polypeptide(L)'
;MLSMHSDLFILQSILISLVNIPENGNLKSPAWFSGFRSVSFTLHTNDVLSTVMNVLKSCSLPVEHMKGLEARAETPKGPAEAGVPFYRPIKWDKSYYTFTGFRDPEQELQQARRVEPTLSLWLRNNEPEATKKHNASLPRREELSRLKKELCQQFDLADIRWQRSWGVAHRCCQLQSLSRLSQQNPEALINLQGHTVVFADQSGMNASGHVILGTMDVHHQWTKLFQQLPSYRSLQQQTEWLKERISLLLGGTQVVHMERLGPVQPIAEHYSTLSTFHKNLMSRRLRLHPRSLQGLTMLLENDRSNPCLHEMGHFIIPTNCNPPKLQVFLQSHAHEARQRTKRKNQLQVEEEAVMKQCLQSLSLRSLSKEPSVSSSQMILCCKRLVEQRSPLMQGLHICVSHFYSVMQDGDLCLPWDWKS
;
A
#
# COMPACT_ATOMS: atom_id res chain seq x y z
N MET A 1 -8.50 13.72 10.80
CA MET A 1 -7.56 12.99 11.67
C MET A 1 -6.75 12.09 10.75
N LEU A 2 -5.63 12.63 10.25
CA LEU A 2 -4.72 11.94 9.33
C LEU A 2 -3.51 11.46 10.13
N SER A 3 -3.22 10.18 9.94
CA SER A 3 -2.02 9.41 10.26
C SER A 3 -0.75 10.23 10.54
N MET A 4 -0.32 10.25 11.80
CA MET A 4 1.09 10.40 12.17
C MET A 4 1.36 9.54 13.41
N HIS A 5 1.61 8.25 13.20
CA HIS A 5 2.28 7.42 14.20
C HIS A 5 2.94 6.23 13.50
N SER A 6 4.07 6.49 12.86
CA SER A 6 5.04 5.46 12.48
C SER A 6 6.32 6.17 12.07
N ASP A 7 7.00 6.79 13.02
CA ASP A 7 8.40 7.24 12.90
C ASP A 7 8.91 7.59 14.29
N LEU A 8 9.23 6.59 15.12
CA LEU A 8 10.02 6.83 16.33
C LEU A 8 10.79 5.58 16.76
N PHE A 9 11.66 5.09 15.89
CA PHE A 9 12.84 4.33 16.28
C PHE A 9 13.90 4.56 15.20
N ILE A 10 14.86 5.45 15.49
CA ILE A 10 16.27 5.46 15.06
C ILE A 10 16.80 6.85 15.46
N LEU A 11 17.43 6.94 16.63
CA LEU A 11 18.41 8.00 16.90
C LEU A 11 19.53 7.41 17.76
N GLN A 12 20.59 6.97 17.08
CA GLN A 12 21.95 7.16 17.58
C GLN A 12 22.89 7.43 16.40
N SER A 13 23.22 8.72 16.29
CA SER A 13 24.31 9.44 15.62
C SER A 13 25.21 8.74 14.59
N ILE A 14 25.15 9.22 13.35
CA ILE A 14 26.22 9.89 12.56
C ILE A 14 25.55 10.32 11.24
N LEU A 15 25.49 11.63 10.95
CA LEU A 15 24.95 12.15 9.69
C LEU A 15 26.12 12.32 8.70
N ILE A 16 26.24 11.42 7.72
CA ILE A 16 27.10 11.63 6.54
C ILE A 16 26.20 12.12 5.42
N SER A 17 26.29 13.40 5.08
CA SER A 17 25.58 13.98 3.94
C SER A 17 26.49 14.02 2.72
N LEU A 18 26.04 13.44 1.61
CA LEU A 18 26.69 13.52 0.30
C LEU A 18 25.99 14.61 -0.52
N VAL A 19 26.71 15.67 -0.89
CA VAL A 19 26.17 16.80 -1.68
C VAL A 19 26.65 16.69 -3.13
N ASN A 20 25.74 16.84 -4.09
CA ASN A 20 26.02 16.87 -5.52
C ASN A 20 26.05 18.32 -6.00
N ILE A 21 27.10 18.75 -6.72
CA ILE A 21 27.26 20.12 -7.20
C ILE A 21 27.04 20.13 -8.72
N PRO A 22 26.10 20.91 -9.28
CA PRO A 22 26.02 21.12 -10.73
C PRO A 22 27.02 22.21 -11.17
N GLU A 23 27.87 21.89 -12.15
CA GLU A 23 28.75 22.86 -12.81
C GLU A 23 27.93 23.86 -13.65
N ASN A 24 28.13 25.16 -13.40
CA ASN A 24 27.71 26.21 -14.32
C ASN A 24 28.81 26.40 -15.38
N GLY A 25 28.44 26.31 -16.66
CA GLY A 25 29.33 25.87 -17.74
C GLY A 25 30.45 26.81 -18.20
N ASN A 26 31.54 26.22 -18.70
CA ASN A 26 31.94 26.32 -20.12
C ASN A 26 33.08 25.34 -20.49
N LEU A 27 32.83 24.55 -21.55
CA LEU A 27 33.72 23.81 -22.48
C LEU A 27 34.68 22.69 -22.01
N LYS A 28 34.45 21.51 -22.64
CA LYS A 28 35.31 20.35 -22.95
C LYS A 28 35.28 19.15 -21.97
N SER A 29 34.57 18.09 -22.38
CA SER A 29 34.69 16.72 -21.88
C SER A 29 35.94 16.00 -22.46
N PRO A 30 36.46 14.86 -21.90
CA PRO A 30 35.77 13.92 -21.00
C PRO A 30 36.63 13.36 -19.82
N ALA A 31 36.08 13.36 -18.60
CA ALA A 31 36.41 12.38 -17.55
C ALA A 31 35.36 12.48 -16.44
N TRP A 32 34.34 11.61 -16.47
CA TRP A 32 33.31 11.59 -15.43
C TRP A 32 33.82 10.80 -14.22
N PHE A 33 34.58 11.48 -13.36
CA PHE A 33 34.74 11.10 -11.94
C PHE A 33 34.18 12.25 -11.09
N SER A 34 32.86 12.30 -10.90
CA SER A 34 32.21 13.24 -9.98
C SER A 34 32.04 12.56 -8.62
N GLY A 35 33.09 12.61 -7.80
CA GLY A 35 33.09 12.01 -6.45
C GLY A 35 32.40 12.91 -5.42
N PHE A 36 31.54 12.32 -4.59
CA PHE A 36 31.00 13.00 -3.41
C PHE A 36 32.10 13.27 -2.40
N ARG A 37 32.16 14.51 -1.85
CA ARG A 37 33.09 14.86 -0.78
C ARG A 37 32.43 14.69 0.58
N SER A 38 32.99 13.82 1.42
CA SER A 38 32.58 13.70 2.82
C SER A 38 33.01 14.94 3.60
N VAL A 39 32.09 15.56 4.33
CA VAL A 39 32.36 16.70 5.21
C VAL A 39 31.84 16.38 6.60
N SER A 40 32.71 16.39 7.61
CA SER A 40 32.36 16.20 9.02
C SER A 40 32.34 17.55 9.74
N PHE A 41 31.28 17.84 10.48
CA PHE A 41 31.21 19.01 11.35
C PHE A 41 30.55 18.66 12.68
N THR A 42 30.91 19.40 13.72
CA THR A 42 30.51 19.12 15.10
C THR A 42 29.63 20.26 15.60
N LEU A 43 28.35 19.98 15.81
CA LEU A 43 27.35 20.98 16.20
C LEU A 43 27.45 21.31 17.70
N HIS A 44 28.10 22.43 18.04
CA HIS A 44 28.33 22.86 19.43
C HIS A 44 27.58 24.13 19.84
N THR A 45 26.60 24.59 19.05
CA THR A 45 25.97 25.89 19.27
C THR A 45 24.45 25.79 19.42
N ASN A 46 23.89 26.46 20.45
CA ASN A 46 22.45 26.61 20.65
C ASN A 46 21.78 27.59 19.67
N ASP A 47 22.59 28.33 18.90
CA ASP A 47 22.10 29.20 17.84
C ASP A 47 21.98 28.45 16.51
N VAL A 48 20.73 28.29 16.06
CA VAL A 48 20.37 27.58 14.84
C VAL A 48 20.86 28.32 13.60
N LEU A 49 20.87 29.67 13.60
CA LEU A 49 21.26 30.45 12.44
C LEU A 49 22.76 30.30 12.15
N SER A 50 23.60 30.48 13.18
CA SER A 50 25.04 30.25 13.10
C SER A 50 25.38 28.82 12.70
N THR A 51 24.62 27.86 13.23
CA THR A 51 24.76 26.44 12.90
C THR A 51 24.54 26.18 11.41
N VAL A 52 23.43 26.69 10.85
CA VAL A 52 23.11 26.51 9.43
C VAL A 52 24.13 27.21 8.54
N MET A 53 24.57 28.43 8.89
CA MET A 53 25.61 29.13 8.13
C MET A 53 26.94 28.36 8.12
N ASN A 54 27.33 27.76 9.24
CA ASN A 54 28.55 26.96 9.33
C ASN A 54 28.48 25.68 8.48
N VAL A 55 27.31 25.02 8.44
CA VAL A 55 27.09 23.84 7.58
C VAL A 55 27.17 24.24 6.10
N LEU A 56 26.46 25.30 5.69
CA LEU A 56 26.44 25.75 4.30
C LEU A 56 27.83 26.19 3.81
N LYS A 57 28.58 26.94 4.64
CA LYS A 57 29.98 27.29 4.36
C LYS A 57 30.87 26.04 4.22
N SER A 58 30.68 25.05 5.08
CA SER A 58 31.44 23.79 5.03
C SER A 58 31.14 22.96 3.77
N CYS A 59 29.95 23.15 3.19
CA CYS A 59 29.56 22.59 1.90
C CYS A 59 29.92 23.49 0.70
N SER A 60 30.67 24.58 0.90
CA SER A 60 31.03 25.56 -0.13
C SER A 60 29.82 26.21 -0.83
N LEU A 61 28.70 26.32 -0.12
CA LEU A 61 27.48 26.97 -0.61
C LEU A 61 27.43 28.44 -0.18
N PRO A 62 26.90 29.34 -1.03
CA PRO A 62 26.80 30.77 -0.72
C PRO A 62 25.82 31.02 0.43
N VAL A 63 26.17 31.97 1.32
CA VAL A 63 25.39 32.32 2.53
C VAL A 63 25.00 33.80 2.58
N GLU A 64 25.16 34.51 1.46
CA GLU A 64 24.97 35.96 1.35
C GLU A 64 23.55 36.40 1.66
N HIS A 65 22.57 35.60 1.23
CA HIS A 65 21.13 35.81 1.47
C HIS A 65 20.71 35.63 2.94
N MET A 66 21.57 35.04 3.78
CA MET A 66 21.29 34.82 5.21
C MET A 66 21.82 35.95 6.11
N LYS A 67 22.75 36.79 5.64
CA LYS A 67 23.28 37.93 6.43
C LYS A 67 22.21 38.99 6.75
N GLY A 68 21.16 39.09 5.94
CA GLY A 68 20.02 39.97 6.19
C GLY A 68 19.18 39.59 7.42
N LEU A 69 19.33 38.36 7.94
CA LEU A 69 18.63 37.89 9.14
C LEU A 69 19.32 38.33 10.44
N GLU A 70 20.64 38.53 10.44
CA GLU A 70 21.39 39.05 11.60
C GLU A 70 20.97 40.49 11.93
N ALA A 71 20.80 41.33 10.89
CA ALA A 71 20.38 42.73 11.05
C ALA A 71 18.95 42.91 11.59
N ARG A 72 18.10 41.88 11.50
CA ARG A 72 16.71 41.92 11.97
C ARG A 72 16.57 41.51 13.45
N ALA A 73 17.63 40.97 14.06
CA ALA A 73 17.64 40.55 15.46
C ALA A 73 18.02 41.68 16.44
N GLU A 74 18.58 42.80 15.96
CA GLU A 74 19.15 43.86 16.82
C GLU A 74 18.31 45.14 16.97
N THR A 75 17.04 45.17 16.55
CA THR A 75 16.16 46.35 16.79
C THR A 75 15.25 46.15 18.01
N PRO A 76 15.35 47.00 19.05
CA PRO A 76 14.46 46.91 20.20
C PRO A 76 13.20 47.79 20.02
N LYS A 77 12.05 47.20 20.39
CA LYS A 77 10.77 47.82 20.77
C LYS A 77 9.89 48.42 19.66
N GLY A 78 8.88 47.64 19.27
CA GLY A 78 7.62 48.09 18.63
C GLY A 78 6.52 47.05 18.91
N PRO A 79 5.22 47.44 18.96
CA PRO A 79 4.16 46.57 19.47
C PRO A 79 3.89 45.39 18.53
N ALA A 80 3.69 44.22 19.14
CA ALA A 80 3.60 42.92 18.48
C ALA A 80 2.49 42.86 17.40
N GLU A 81 2.89 42.79 16.14
CA GLU A 81 2.04 42.28 15.07
C GLU A 81 1.95 40.75 15.17
N ALA A 82 0.71 40.26 15.10
CA ALA A 82 0.31 38.88 15.34
C ALA A 82 1.09 37.89 14.46
N GLY A 83 2.00 37.14 15.10
CA GLY A 83 2.66 35.99 14.51
C GLY A 83 1.67 34.88 14.19
N VAL A 84 1.83 34.29 13.01
CA VAL A 84 1.17 33.06 12.56
C VAL A 84 1.23 32.02 13.71
N PRO A 85 0.09 31.43 14.14
CA PRO A 85 0.08 30.59 15.32
C PRO A 85 0.89 29.32 15.08
N PHE A 86 2.06 29.23 15.69
CA PHE A 86 2.78 27.98 15.80
C PHE A 86 2.03 27.12 16.82
N TYR A 87 1.18 26.21 16.33
CA TYR A 87 0.33 25.35 17.16
C TYR A 87 1.18 24.27 17.85
N ARG A 88 1.96 24.65 18.87
CA ARG A 88 2.43 23.69 19.88
C ARG A 88 1.34 23.57 20.93
N PRO A 89 0.76 22.38 21.14
CA PRO A 89 -0.15 22.17 22.25
C PRO A 89 0.56 22.54 23.55
N ILE A 90 0.06 23.56 24.25
CA ILE A 90 0.60 23.94 25.56
C ILE A 90 0.25 22.81 26.52
N LYS A 91 1.28 22.07 26.95
CA LYS A 91 1.11 21.02 27.94
C LYS A 91 1.24 21.63 29.33
N TRP A 92 0.11 21.93 29.94
CA TRP A 92 0.07 22.38 31.34
C TRP A 92 0.42 21.24 32.30
N ASP A 93 1.03 21.57 33.43
CA ASP A 93 1.28 20.62 34.50
C ASP A 93 -0.05 20.10 35.08
N LYS A 94 -0.08 18.86 35.57
CA LYS A 94 -1.31 18.23 36.12
C LYS A 94 -1.94 19.05 37.26
N SER A 95 -1.13 19.80 38.01
CA SER A 95 -1.59 20.69 39.06
C SER A 95 -2.49 21.82 38.54
N TYR A 96 -2.25 22.32 37.32
CA TYR A 96 -3.07 23.36 36.68
C TYR A 96 -4.51 22.90 36.48
N TYR A 97 -4.73 21.71 35.91
CA TYR A 97 -6.06 21.15 35.69
C TYR A 97 -6.79 20.87 37.01
N THR A 98 -6.04 20.38 38.00
CA THR A 98 -6.57 20.12 39.35
C THR A 98 -7.03 21.42 40.04
N PHE A 99 -6.29 22.52 39.86
CA PHE A 99 -6.58 23.80 40.49
C PHE A 99 -7.66 24.61 39.77
N THR A 100 -7.69 24.55 38.43
CA THR A 100 -8.62 25.33 37.60
C THR A 100 -9.95 24.62 37.35
N GLY A 101 -10.03 23.32 37.60
CA GLY A 101 -11.20 22.50 37.29
C GLY A 101 -11.40 22.21 35.80
N PHE A 102 -10.49 22.69 34.93
CA PHE A 102 -10.47 22.30 33.52
C PHE A 102 -10.06 20.83 33.38
N ARG A 103 -10.67 20.12 32.44
CA ARG A 103 -10.32 18.72 32.16
C ARG A 103 -8.97 18.64 31.45
N ASP A 104 -8.10 17.76 31.92
CA ASP A 104 -6.82 17.48 31.28
C ASP A 104 -7.05 16.77 29.93
N PRO A 105 -6.71 17.38 28.79
CA PRO A 105 -6.89 16.79 27.47
C PRO A 105 -6.15 15.46 27.29
N GLU A 106 -5.01 15.26 27.97
CA GLU A 106 -4.27 14.00 27.92
C GLU A 106 -4.98 12.92 28.74
N GLN A 107 -5.62 13.29 29.85
CA GLN A 107 -6.45 12.39 30.63
C GLN A 107 -7.74 12.01 29.89
N GLU A 108 -8.32 12.92 29.11
CA GLU A 108 -9.44 12.62 28.20
C GLU A 108 -9.01 11.69 27.06
N LEU A 109 -7.85 11.93 26.44
CA LEU A 109 -7.30 11.02 25.44
C LEU A 109 -7.03 9.63 26.03
N GLN A 110 -6.50 9.56 27.25
CA GLN A 110 -6.26 8.30 27.95
C GLN A 110 -7.57 7.61 28.37
N GLN A 111 -8.60 8.35 28.79
CA GLN A 111 -9.93 7.78 29.09
C GLN A 111 -10.62 7.28 27.82
N ALA A 112 -10.56 8.03 26.72
CA ALA A 112 -11.08 7.62 25.42
C ALA A 112 -10.35 6.38 24.88
N ARG A 113 -9.03 6.27 25.11
CA ARG A 113 -8.26 5.04 24.82
C ARG A 113 -8.57 3.88 25.78
N ARG A 114 -9.00 4.16 27.02
CA ARG A 114 -9.30 3.14 28.05
C ARG A 114 -10.69 2.53 27.88
N VAL A 115 -11.64 3.23 27.28
CA VAL A 115 -13.01 2.73 27.06
C VAL A 115 -13.21 2.47 25.58
N GLU A 116 -12.57 1.42 25.06
CA GLU A 116 -13.02 0.85 23.78
C GLU A 116 -14.46 0.36 23.98
N PRO A 117 -15.43 0.85 23.21
CA PRO A 117 -16.82 0.47 23.41
C PRO A 117 -16.98 -1.02 23.10
N THR A 118 -17.79 -1.71 23.91
CA THR A 118 -18.24 -3.06 23.59
C THR A 118 -18.97 -3.06 22.25
N LEU A 119 -18.91 -4.16 21.51
CA LEU A 119 -19.52 -4.24 20.18
C LEU A 119 -21.01 -3.86 20.23
N SER A 120 -21.75 -4.34 21.23
CA SER A 120 -23.18 -4.05 21.39
C SER A 120 -23.46 -2.56 21.58
N LEU A 121 -22.66 -1.88 22.42
CA LEU A 121 -22.81 -0.44 22.63
C LEU A 121 -22.48 0.34 21.35
N TRP A 122 -21.40 -0.05 20.68
CA TRP A 122 -20.98 0.60 19.45
C TRP A 122 -22.03 0.45 18.34
N LEU A 123 -22.55 -0.77 18.12
CA LEU A 123 -23.61 -1.02 17.14
C LEU A 123 -24.86 -0.19 17.45
N ARG A 124 -25.31 -0.16 18.71
CA ARG A 124 -26.50 0.61 19.09
C ARG A 124 -26.37 2.10 18.75
N ASN A 125 -25.17 2.65 18.86
CA ASN A 125 -24.91 4.06 18.60
C ASN A 125 -24.74 4.37 17.10
N ASN A 126 -24.31 3.39 16.30
CA ASN A 126 -23.89 3.64 14.90
C ASN A 126 -24.78 2.99 13.85
N GLU A 127 -25.56 1.96 14.18
CA GLU A 127 -26.48 1.27 13.27
C GLU A 127 -27.45 2.25 12.59
N PRO A 128 -28.14 3.17 13.29
CA PRO A 128 -29.11 4.04 12.63
C PRO A 128 -28.46 4.99 11.61
N GLU A 129 -27.27 5.51 11.92
CA GLU A 129 -26.51 6.36 11.00
C GLU A 129 -26.00 5.56 9.80
N ALA A 130 -25.50 4.34 10.02
CA ALA A 130 -25.03 3.46 8.98
C ALA A 130 -26.16 3.08 8.01
N THR A 131 -27.33 2.69 8.53
CA THR A 131 -28.52 2.38 7.74
C THR A 131 -29.00 3.60 6.94
N LYS A 132 -28.99 4.81 7.53
CA LYS A 132 -29.29 6.06 6.82
C LYS A 132 -28.31 6.32 5.67
N LYS A 133 -27.00 6.22 5.92
CA LYS A 133 -25.94 6.40 4.91
C LYS A 133 -26.03 5.34 3.81
N HIS A 134 -26.34 4.10 4.19
CA HIS A 134 -26.54 3.00 3.26
C HIS A 134 -27.69 3.29 2.29
N ASN A 135 -28.87 3.62 2.82
CA ASN A 135 -30.04 3.96 2.01
C ASN A 135 -29.77 5.14 1.07
N ALA A 136 -29.07 6.17 1.55
CA ALA A 136 -28.66 7.32 0.74
C ALA A 136 -27.62 6.96 -0.35
N SER A 137 -26.92 5.84 -0.21
CA SER A 137 -25.92 5.35 -1.18
C SER A 137 -26.50 4.43 -2.26
N LEU A 138 -27.73 3.91 -2.06
CA LEU A 138 -28.34 2.91 -2.96
C LEU A 138 -28.34 3.31 -4.44
N PRO A 139 -28.77 4.53 -4.83
CA PRO A 139 -28.76 4.92 -6.24
C PRO A 139 -27.36 4.89 -6.86
N ARG A 140 -26.32 5.26 -6.08
CA ARG A 140 -24.93 5.19 -6.55
C ARG A 140 -24.44 3.75 -6.68
N ARG A 141 -24.86 2.84 -5.80
CA ARG A 141 -24.48 1.41 -5.88
C ARG A 141 -25.10 0.74 -7.11
N GLU A 142 -26.36 1.07 -7.39
CA GLU A 142 -27.07 0.62 -8.59
C GLU A 142 -26.39 1.15 -9.84
N GLU A 143 -26.09 2.44 -9.88
CA GLU A 143 -25.37 3.08 -11.00
C GLU A 143 -23.97 2.48 -11.20
N LEU A 144 -23.22 2.25 -10.11
CA LEU A 144 -21.90 1.61 -10.18
C LEU A 144 -22.00 0.23 -10.84
N SER A 145 -22.99 -0.56 -10.41
CA SER A 145 -23.21 -1.92 -10.90
C SER A 145 -23.64 -1.92 -12.36
N ARG A 146 -24.54 -0.99 -12.73
CA ARG A 146 -25.00 -0.77 -14.10
C ARG A 146 -23.84 -0.40 -15.03
N LEU A 147 -23.08 0.66 -14.69
CA LEU A 147 -21.93 1.11 -15.48
C LEU A 147 -20.85 0.02 -15.61
N LYS A 148 -20.55 -0.70 -14.53
CA LYS A 148 -19.58 -1.80 -14.57
C LYS A 148 -20.03 -2.87 -15.57
N LYS A 149 -21.30 -3.29 -15.49
CA LYS A 149 -21.86 -4.30 -16.40
C LYS A 149 -21.86 -3.83 -17.85
N GLU A 150 -22.33 -2.61 -18.10
CA GLU A 150 -22.38 -2.02 -19.44
C GLU A 150 -21.00 -1.93 -20.08
N LEU A 151 -20.01 -1.39 -19.36
CA LEU A 151 -18.64 -1.27 -19.87
C LEU A 151 -18.00 -2.64 -20.14
N CYS A 152 -18.20 -3.62 -19.24
CA CYS A 152 -17.71 -4.97 -19.47
C CYS A 152 -18.34 -5.60 -20.72
N GLN A 153 -19.65 -5.43 -20.92
CA GLN A 153 -20.36 -6.00 -22.06
C GLN A 153 -20.01 -5.31 -23.37
N GLN A 154 -19.92 -3.98 -23.37
CA GLN A 154 -19.69 -3.18 -24.57
C GLN A 154 -18.27 -3.38 -25.14
N PHE A 155 -17.28 -3.58 -24.28
CA PHE A 155 -15.86 -3.69 -24.68
C PHE A 155 -15.27 -5.08 -24.43
N ASP A 156 -16.11 -6.07 -24.10
CA ASP A 156 -15.71 -7.44 -23.81
C ASP A 156 -14.54 -7.51 -22.81
N LEU A 157 -14.70 -6.77 -21.71
CA LEU A 157 -13.71 -6.73 -20.63
C LEU A 157 -13.90 -7.95 -19.72
N ALA A 158 -12.78 -8.55 -19.28
CA ALA A 158 -12.83 -9.67 -18.36
C ALA A 158 -13.39 -9.27 -16.99
N ASP A 159 -12.98 -8.11 -16.46
CA ASP A 159 -13.48 -7.54 -15.20
C ASP A 159 -13.05 -6.06 -15.05
N ILE A 160 -13.68 -5.34 -14.12
CA ILE A 160 -13.23 -4.02 -13.66
C ILE A 160 -13.05 -4.05 -12.14
N ARG A 161 -11.87 -3.63 -11.68
CA ARG A 161 -11.46 -3.68 -10.26
C ARG A 161 -10.87 -2.35 -9.80
N TRP A 162 -10.64 -2.27 -8.50
CA TRP A 162 -10.04 -1.12 -7.83
C TRP A 162 -8.96 -1.63 -6.89
N GLN A 163 -7.77 -1.02 -6.94
CA GLN A 163 -6.70 -1.37 -6.02
C GLN A 163 -6.98 -0.86 -4.60
N ARG A 164 -7.58 0.33 -4.49
CA ARG A 164 -7.88 0.99 -3.23
C ARG A 164 -9.36 0.85 -2.87
N SER A 165 -9.64 0.69 -1.57
CA SER A 165 -10.98 0.63 -0.99
C SER A 165 -11.64 2.01 -0.90
N TRP A 166 -11.80 2.68 -2.04
CA TRP A 166 -12.57 3.91 -2.12
C TRP A 166 -14.07 3.65 -1.94
N GLY A 167 -14.79 4.65 -1.42
CA GLY A 167 -16.24 4.63 -1.35
C GLY A 167 -16.90 4.57 -2.74
N VAL A 168 -18.16 4.16 -2.76
CA VAL A 168 -19.00 3.95 -3.95
C VAL A 168 -19.00 5.18 -4.85
N ALA A 169 -19.11 6.39 -4.26
CA ALA A 169 -19.12 7.64 -5.03
C ALA A 169 -17.87 7.81 -5.91
N HIS A 170 -16.68 7.56 -5.36
CA HIS A 170 -15.44 7.68 -6.11
C HIS A 170 -15.33 6.62 -7.21
N ARG A 171 -15.75 5.38 -6.92
CA ARG A 171 -15.80 4.31 -7.92
C ARG A 171 -16.75 4.65 -9.07
N CYS A 172 -17.91 5.25 -8.78
CA CYS A 172 -18.84 5.73 -9.81
C CYS A 172 -18.17 6.77 -10.71
N CYS A 173 -17.53 7.78 -10.13
CA CYS A 173 -16.85 8.84 -10.90
C CYS A 173 -15.80 8.26 -11.87
N GLN A 174 -15.07 7.23 -11.45
CA GLN A 174 -14.09 6.55 -12.28
C GLN A 174 -14.73 5.82 -13.47
N LEU A 175 -15.81 5.06 -13.23
CA LEU A 175 -16.54 4.40 -14.33
C LEU A 175 -17.21 5.40 -15.27
N GLN A 176 -17.77 6.48 -14.73
CA GLN A 176 -18.34 7.56 -15.54
C GLN A 176 -17.25 8.25 -16.37
N SER A 177 -16.03 8.39 -15.85
CA SER A 177 -14.90 8.89 -16.63
C SER A 177 -14.58 7.96 -17.80
N LEU A 178 -14.50 6.65 -17.56
CA LEU A 178 -14.24 5.65 -18.60
C LEU A 178 -15.38 5.57 -19.63
N SER A 179 -16.63 5.65 -19.18
CA SER A 179 -17.82 5.68 -20.04
C SER A 179 -17.87 6.94 -20.91
N ARG A 180 -17.47 8.11 -20.40
CA ARG A 180 -17.35 9.32 -21.23
C ARG A 180 -16.28 9.17 -22.30
N LEU A 181 -15.11 8.60 -21.95
CA LEU A 181 -14.07 8.31 -22.94
C LEU A 181 -14.59 7.34 -24.01
N SER A 182 -15.34 6.32 -23.61
CA SER A 182 -15.87 5.33 -24.54
C SER A 182 -16.88 5.90 -25.54
N GLN A 183 -17.66 6.89 -25.13
CA GLN A 183 -18.58 7.63 -26.00
C GLN A 183 -17.84 8.57 -26.96
N GLN A 184 -16.75 9.20 -26.51
CA GLN A 184 -15.97 10.14 -27.31
C GLN A 184 -15.06 9.45 -28.32
N ASN A 185 -14.49 8.30 -27.96
CA ASN A 185 -13.54 7.57 -28.80
C ASN A 185 -13.69 6.05 -28.58
N PRO A 186 -14.72 5.41 -29.15
CA PRO A 186 -14.96 3.98 -28.98
C PRO A 186 -13.83 3.12 -29.58
N GLU A 187 -13.22 3.57 -30.68
CA GLU A 187 -12.13 2.87 -31.35
C GLU A 187 -10.89 2.74 -30.46
N ALA A 188 -10.62 3.72 -29.58
CA ALA A 188 -9.51 3.64 -28.65
C ALA A 188 -9.63 2.46 -27.66
N LEU A 189 -10.85 2.00 -27.36
CA LEU A 189 -11.08 0.93 -26.39
C LEU A 189 -11.05 -0.46 -27.01
N ILE A 190 -10.94 -0.61 -28.34
CA ILE A 190 -10.90 -1.92 -29.00
C ILE A 190 -9.75 -2.80 -28.46
N ASN A 191 -8.63 -2.17 -28.09
CA ASN A 191 -7.47 -2.87 -27.58
C ASN A 191 -7.66 -3.40 -26.15
N LEU A 192 -8.68 -2.96 -25.42
CA LEU A 192 -8.99 -3.41 -24.06
C LEU A 192 -9.69 -4.78 -24.03
N GLN A 193 -10.20 -5.26 -25.17
CA GLN A 193 -10.89 -6.54 -25.23
C GLN A 193 -10.09 -7.66 -24.55
N GLY A 194 -10.78 -8.43 -23.71
CA GLY A 194 -10.25 -9.54 -22.93
C GLY A 194 -9.43 -9.16 -21.69
N HIS A 195 -9.18 -7.87 -21.43
CA HIS A 195 -8.41 -7.45 -20.25
C HIS A 195 -9.29 -7.21 -19.03
N THR A 196 -8.70 -7.37 -17.85
CA THR A 196 -9.20 -6.78 -16.61
C THR A 196 -8.64 -5.37 -16.45
N VAL A 197 -9.53 -4.40 -16.24
CA VAL A 197 -9.16 -3.01 -15.97
C VAL A 197 -9.12 -2.77 -14.46
N VAL A 198 -8.07 -2.12 -13.95
CA VAL A 198 -7.90 -1.81 -12.54
C VAL A 198 -7.65 -0.32 -12.36
N PHE A 199 -8.49 0.36 -11.57
CA PHE A 199 -8.21 1.74 -11.19
C PHE A 199 -7.20 1.80 -10.04
N ALA A 200 -6.10 2.51 -10.25
CA ALA A 200 -5.00 2.66 -9.30
C ALA A 200 -4.26 4.00 -9.49
N ASP A 201 -3.10 4.16 -8.86
CA ASP A 201 -2.42 5.46 -8.79
C ASP A 201 -1.77 5.89 -10.12
N GLN A 202 -1.28 4.93 -10.92
CA GLN A 202 -0.53 5.20 -12.16
C GLN A 202 -1.02 4.31 -13.31
N SER A 203 -1.22 4.90 -14.49
CA SER A 203 -1.60 4.15 -15.69
C SER A 203 -0.49 3.25 -16.20
N GLY A 204 -0.84 2.06 -16.69
CA GLY A 204 0.11 1.11 -17.26
C GLY A 204 -0.46 -0.29 -17.41
N MET A 205 0.42 -1.28 -17.53
CA MET A 205 0.05 -2.70 -17.37
C MET A 205 0.88 -3.29 -16.25
N ASN A 206 0.23 -4.03 -15.34
CA ASN A 206 0.91 -4.66 -14.22
C ASN A 206 1.50 -6.04 -14.61
N ALA A 207 2.25 -6.64 -13.69
CA ALA A 207 2.86 -7.95 -13.87
C ALA A 207 1.86 -9.12 -14.04
N SER A 208 0.58 -8.92 -13.69
CA SER A 208 -0.52 -9.87 -13.90
C SER A 208 -1.15 -9.72 -15.30
N GLY A 209 -0.77 -8.70 -16.07
CA GLY A 209 -1.39 -8.37 -17.35
C GLY A 209 -2.68 -7.54 -17.23
N HIS A 210 -3.02 -7.06 -16.04
CA HIS A 210 -4.16 -6.16 -15.86
C HIS A 210 -3.81 -4.76 -16.37
N VAL A 211 -4.76 -4.11 -17.03
CA VAL A 211 -4.62 -2.74 -17.53
C VAL A 211 -4.97 -1.78 -16.41
N ILE A 212 -4.00 -0.98 -15.99
CA ILE A 212 -4.11 -0.06 -14.88
C ILE A 212 -4.47 1.32 -15.42
N LEU A 213 -5.52 1.92 -14.87
CA LEU A 213 -5.92 3.30 -15.15
C LEU A 213 -5.64 4.17 -13.94
N GLY A 214 -4.71 5.11 -14.11
CA GLY A 214 -4.37 6.12 -13.11
C GLY A 214 -5.57 6.99 -12.78
N THR A 215 -5.94 7.08 -11.51
CA THR A 215 -7.13 7.86 -11.09
C THR A 215 -6.97 9.36 -11.27
N MET A 216 -5.74 9.85 -11.42
CA MET A 216 -5.41 11.24 -11.68
C MET A 216 -5.12 11.53 -13.16
N ASP A 217 -5.08 10.49 -14.01
CA ASP A 217 -4.75 10.64 -15.41
C ASP A 217 -5.93 11.14 -16.24
N VAL A 218 -5.63 11.95 -17.25
CA VAL A 218 -6.62 12.42 -18.22
C VAL A 218 -6.86 11.38 -19.30
N HIS A 219 -8.02 11.46 -19.95
CA HIS A 219 -8.44 10.56 -21.05
C HIS A 219 -7.40 10.35 -22.13
N HIS A 220 -6.70 11.41 -22.55
CA HIS A 220 -5.64 11.31 -23.55
C HIS A 220 -4.50 10.36 -23.12
N GLN A 221 -4.15 10.33 -21.83
CA GLN A 221 -3.12 9.43 -21.31
C GLN A 221 -3.60 7.97 -21.33
N TRP A 222 -4.87 7.72 -21.02
CA TRP A 222 -5.47 6.39 -21.15
C TRP A 222 -5.51 5.92 -22.61
N THR A 223 -5.89 6.80 -23.55
CA THR A 223 -5.89 6.49 -24.98
C THR A 223 -4.49 6.11 -25.49
N LYS A 224 -3.45 6.83 -25.06
CA LYS A 224 -2.05 6.47 -25.37
C LYS A 224 -1.68 5.09 -24.83
N LEU A 225 -2.09 4.78 -23.61
CA LEU A 225 -1.90 3.44 -23.03
C LEU A 225 -2.59 2.38 -23.90
N PHE A 226 -3.84 2.61 -24.32
CA PHE A 226 -4.60 1.64 -25.12
C PHE A 226 -3.94 1.37 -26.48
N GLN A 227 -3.36 2.38 -27.11
CA GLN A 227 -2.58 2.23 -28.34
C GLN A 227 -1.31 1.38 -28.14
N GLN A 228 -0.73 1.38 -26.93
CA GLN A 228 0.46 0.60 -26.58
C GLN A 228 0.17 -0.84 -26.12
N LEU A 229 -1.09 -1.21 -25.86
CA LEU A 229 -1.46 -2.53 -25.36
C LEU A 229 -1.00 -3.71 -26.22
N PRO A 230 -0.99 -3.66 -27.57
CA PRO A 230 -0.43 -4.74 -28.37
C PRO A 230 1.05 -5.05 -28.05
N SER A 231 1.85 -4.01 -27.81
CA SER A 231 3.25 -4.16 -27.39
C SER A 231 3.35 -4.75 -25.98
N TYR A 232 2.49 -4.32 -25.06
CA TYR A 232 2.44 -4.89 -23.71
C TYR A 232 2.01 -6.36 -23.69
N ARG A 233 1.09 -6.77 -24.57
CA ARG A 233 0.73 -8.20 -24.74
C ARG A 233 1.92 -9.05 -25.15
N SER A 234 2.72 -8.57 -26.10
CA SER A 234 3.95 -9.25 -26.52
C SER A 234 4.94 -9.39 -25.35
N LEU A 235 5.10 -8.33 -24.55
CA LEU A 235 5.94 -8.34 -23.35
C LEU A 235 5.39 -9.26 -22.25
N GLN A 236 4.08 -9.33 -22.08
CA GLN A 236 3.41 -10.24 -21.15
C GLN A 236 3.69 -11.70 -21.52
N GLN A 237 3.55 -12.05 -22.80
CA GLN A 237 3.87 -13.40 -23.28
C GLN A 237 5.34 -13.75 -23.03
N GLN A 238 6.27 -12.84 -23.31
CA GLN A 238 7.70 -13.03 -23.01
C GLN A 238 7.96 -13.19 -21.51
N THR A 239 7.21 -12.47 -20.68
CA THR A 239 7.28 -12.56 -19.22
C THR A 239 6.84 -13.94 -18.73
N GLU A 240 5.75 -14.49 -19.26
CA GLU A 240 5.28 -15.83 -18.91
C GLU A 240 6.28 -16.92 -19.32
N TRP A 241 6.82 -16.87 -20.55
CA TRP A 241 7.89 -17.79 -20.97
C TRP A 241 9.13 -17.70 -20.07
N LEU A 242 9.48 -16.50 -19.61
CA LEU A 242 10.60 -16.31 -18.71
C LEU A 242 10.32 -16.90 -17.32
N LYS A 243 9.10 -16.75 -16.80
CA LYS A 243 8.66 -17.40 -15.55
C LYS A 243 8.74 -18.92 -15.67
N GLU A 244 8.30 -19.50 -16.79
CA GLU A 244 8.39 -20.95 -17.04
C GLU A 244 9.84 -21.44 -17.08
N ARG A 245 10.73 -20.71 -17.77
CA ARG A 245 12.16 -21.03 -17.80
C ARG A 245 12.79 -21.00 -16.42
N ILE A 246 12.48 -19.98 -15.62
CA ILE A 246 12.94 -19.88 -14.23
C ILE A 246 12.38 -21.04 -13.40
N SER A 247 11.10 -21.38 -13.56
CA SER A 247 10.46 -22.50 -12.88
C SER A 247 11.20 -23.82 -13.13
N LEU A 248 11.55 -24.12 -14.38
CA LEU A 248 12.31 -25.33 -14.73
C LEU A 248 13.69 -25.39 -14.06
N LEU A 249 14.40 -24.25 -14.00
CA LEU A 249 15.70 -24.16 -13.32
C LEU A 249 15.60 -24.33 -11.80
N LEU A 250 14.43 -23.99 -11.24
CA LEU A 250 14.14 -24.05 -9.80
C LEU A 250 13.28 -25.26 -9.43
N GLY A 251 13.39 -26.34 -10.19
CA GLY A 251 12.75 -27.61 -9.84
C GLY A 251 11.21 -27.59 -9.89
N GLY A 252 10.64 -26.72 -10.72
CA GLY A 252 9.21 -26.64 -11.00
C GLY A 252 8.45 -25.69 -10.06
N THR A 253 9.13 -24.81 -9.32
CA THR A 253 8.47 -23.79 -8.51
C THR A 253 7.76 -22.77 -9.39
N GLN A 254 6.51 -22.47 -9.09
CA GLN A 254 5.76 -21.46 -9.82
C GLN A 254 6.21 -20.05 -9.39
N VAL A 255 6.67 -19.25 -10.35
CA VAL A 255 7.00 -17.85 -10.13
C VAL A 255 5.71 -17.04 -10.13
N VAL A 256 5.32 -16.54 -8.97
CA VAL A 256 4.09 -15.75 -8.80
C VAL A 256 4.44 -14.28 -8.59
N HIS A 257 3.48 -13.41 -8.88
CA HIS A 257 3.51 -12.00 -8.49
C HIS A 257 2.41 -11.77 -7.45
N MET A 258 2.76 -11.15 -6.33
CA MET A 258 1.76 -10.71 -5.35
C MET A 258 1.50 -9.23 -5.56
N GLU A 259 0.25 -8.89 -5.88
CA GLU A 259 -0.21 -7.50 -5.88
C GLU A 259 -0.16 -6.97 -4.44
N ARG A 260 0.82 -6.11 -4.16
CA ARG A 260 1.00 -5.49 -2.83
C ARG A 260 0.00 -4.34 -2.66
N LEU A 261 -0.24 -3.96 -1.39
CA LEU A 261 -0.96 -2.74 -1.02
C LEU A 261 -0.20 -1.43 -1.40
N GLY A 262 0.92 -1.54 -2.11
CA GLY A 262 1.76 -0.41 -2.56
C GLY A 262 1.58 -0.09 -4.05
N PRO A 263 2.50 0.71 -4.62
CA PRO A 263 2.46 1.05 -6.04
C PRO A 263 2.39 -0.18 -6.93
N VAL A 264 1.53 -0.13 -7.95
CA VAL A 264 1.41 -1.22 -8.92
C VAL A 264 2.72 -1.33 -9.70
N GLN A 265 3.34 -2.51 -9.68
CA GLN A 265 4.59 -2.73 -10.41
C GLN A 265 4.32 -2.86 -11.91
N PRO A 266 4.92 -2.00 -12.77
CA PRO A 266 4.81 -2.12 -14.22
C PRO A 266 5.40 -3.42 -14.75
N ILE A 267 4.80 -3.97 -15.80
CA ILE A 267 5.24 -5.22 -16.42
C ILE A 267 6.69 -5.17 -16.93
N ALA A 268 7.15 -4.02 -17.42
CA ALA A 268 8.52 -3.83 -17.90
C ALA A 268 9.56 -3.99 -16.76
N GLU A 269 9.27 -3.44 -15.59
CA GLU A 269 10.13 -3.59 -14.40
C GLU A 269 10.12 -5.02 -13.87
N HIS A 270 8.95 -5.67 -13.88
CA HIS A 270 8.82 -7.07 -13.49
C HIS A 270 9.62 -7.99 -14.42
N TYR A 271 9.51 -7.79 -15.74
CA TYR A 271 10.29 -8.52 -16.74
C TYR A 271 11.80 -8.31 -16.55
N SER A 272 12.24 -7.06 -16.31
CA SER A 272 13.64 -6.74 -16.05
C SER A 272 14.19 -7.45 -14.81
N THR A 273 13.39 -7.51 -13.74
CA THR A 273 13.72 -8.23 -12.51
C THR A 273 13.87 -9.73 -12.77
N LEU A 274 12.90 -10.35 -13.45
CA LEU A 274 12.96 -11.75 -13.84
C LEU A 274 14.16 -12.04 -14.76
N SER A 275 14.46 -11.15 -15.70
CA SER A 275 15.55 -11.32 -16.66
C SER A 275 16.90 -11.29 -15.96
N THR A 276 17.08 -10.37 -15.01
CA THR A 276 18.27 -10.28 -14.17
C THR A 276 18.45 -11.53 -13.32
N PHE A 277 17.37 -11.99 -12.69
CA PHE A 277 17.39 -13.22 -11.89
C PHE A 277 17.72 -14.45 -12.74
N HIS A 278 17.08 -14.61 -13.90
CA HIS A 278 17.35 -15.71 -14.83
C HIS A 278 18.81 -15.71 -15.30
N LYS A 279 19.38 -14.54 -15.64
CA LYS A 279 20.81 -14.44 -15.99
C LYS A 279 21.73 -14.89 -14.84
N ASN A 280 21.39 -14.52 -13.60
CA ASN A 280 22.11 -14.98 -12.41
C ASN A 280 22.05 -16.51 -12.28
N LEU A 281 20.86 -17.12 -12.41
CA LEU A 281 20.71 -18.58 -12.39
C LEU A 281 21.50 -19.29 -13.50
N MET A 282 21.58 -18.69 -14.69
CA MET A 282 22.35 -19.25 -15.81
C MET A 282 23.86 -19.18 -15.60
N SER A 283 24.35 -18.22 -14.80
CA SER A 283 25.79 -18.08 -14.51
C SER A 283 26.36 -19.26 -13.72
N ARG A 284 25.55 -19.87 -12.85
CA ARG A 284 25.89 -21.06 -12.07
C ARG A 284 24.67 -21.98 -11.96
N ARG A 285 24.69 -23.06 -12.73
CA ARG A 285 23.59 -24.03 -12.76
C ARG A 285 23.34 -24.64 -11.39
N LEU A 286 22.07 -24.64 -10.99
CA LEU A 286 21.58 -25.36 -9.82
C LEU A 286 21.46 -26.84 -10.12
N ARG A 287 21.78 -27.69 -9.15
CA ARG A 287 21.58 -29.14 -9.21
C ARG A 287 20.23 -29.50 -8.58
N LEU A 288 19.15 -29.05 -9.22
CA LEU A 288 17.78 -29.37 -8.82
C LEU A 288 17.13 -30.25 -9.88
N HIS A 289 16.36 -31.26 -9.44
CA HIS A 289 15.53 -32.03 -10.36
C HIS A 289 14.38 -31.12 -10.84
N PRO A 290 14.02 -31.08 -12.14
CA PRO A 290 13.02 -30.13 -12.68
C PRO A 290 11.62 -30.18 -12.04
N ARG A 291 11.33 -31.19 -11.22
CA ARG A 291 10.06 -31.35 -10.50
C ARG A 291 10.21 -31.49 -8.97
N SER A 292 11.41 -31.33 -8.40
CA SER A 292 11.62 -31.55 -6.96
C SER A 292 10.82 -30.61 -6.06
N LEU A 293 10.44 -29.45 -6.58
CA LEU A 293 9.73 -28.37 -5.88
C LEU A 293 8.38 -28.04 -6.53
N GLN A 294 7.87 -28.94 -7.38
CA GLN A 294 6.56 -28.78 -7.99
C GLN A 294 5.46 -28.62 -6.94
N GLY A 295 4.52 -27.70 -7.19
CA GLY A 295 3.43 -27.35 -6.27
C GLY A 295 3.81 -26.29 -5.22
N LEU A 296 5.07 -25.85 -5.18
CA LEU A 296 5.51 -24.70 -4.40
C LEU A 296 5.59 -23.45 -5.27
N THR A 297 5.47 -22.29 -4.65
CA THR A 297 5.52 -20.99 -5.33
C THR A 297 6.64 -20.12 -4.78
N MET A 298 7.08 -19.17 -5.60
CA MET A 298 8.11 -18.21 -5.23
C MET A 298 7.79 -16.79 -5.72
N LEU A 299 8.38 -15.82 -5.03
CA LEU A 299 8.31 -14.39 -5.30
C LEU A 299 9.72 -13.84 -5.39
N LEU A 300 9.93 -12.87 -6.28
CA LEU A 300 11.15 -12.09 -6.30
C LEU A 300 10.96 -10.79 -5.51
N GLU A 301 11.94 -10.46 -4.68
CA GLU A 301 11.95 -9.22 -3.89
C GLU A 301 13.35 -8.61 -3.89
N ASN A 302 13.46 -7.33 -4.24
CA ASN A 302 14.76 -6.65 -4.38
C ASN A 302 15.30 -6.10 -3.06
N ASP A 303 14.46 -5.97 -2.03
CA ASP A 303 14.80 -5.28 -0.77
C ASP A 303 15.56 -6.17 0.23
N ARG A 304 15.71 -7.47 -0.07
CA ARG A 304 16.31 -8.45 0.82
C ARG A 304 17.66 -8.94 0.30
N SER A 305 18.56 -9.30 1.22
CA SER A 305 19.86 -9.88 0.89
C SER A 305 19.86 -11.41 0.85
N ASN A 306 18.95 -12.06 1.60
CA ASN A 306 18.88 -13.51 1.74
C ASN A 306 17.47 -14.03 1.43
N PRO A 307 17.36 -15.25 0.88
CA PRO A 307 16.07 -15.90 0.67
C PRO A 307 15.42 -16.27 2.01
N CYS A 308 14.10 -16.24 2.05
CA CYS A 308 13.33 -16.64 3.24
C CYS A 308 12.01 -17.34 2.87
N LEU A 309 11.45 -18.08 3.82
CA LEU A 309 10.18 -18.77 3.66
C LEU A 309 9.06 -17.96 4.31
N HIS A 310 8.10 -17.52 3.51
CA HIS A 310 6.91 -16.81 4.00
C HIS A 310 6.01 -17.73 4.82
N GLU A 311 5.21 -17.17 5.73
CA GLU A 311 4.27 -17.93 6.58
C GLU A 311 3.23 -18.70 5.76
N MET A 312 2.89 -18.21 4.57
CA MET A 312 1.97 -18.86 3.63
C MET A 312 2.61 -19.97 2.77
N GLY A 313 3.90 -20.26 2.98
CA GLY A 313 4.64 -21.31 2.28
C GLY A 313 5.25 -20.89 0.94
N HIS A 314 5.30 -19.58 0.66
CA HIS A 314 5.93 -19.04 -0.55
C HIS A 314 7.40 -18.74 -0.28
N PHE A 315 8.29 -19.09 -1.21
CA PHE A 315 9.69 -18.66 -1.13
C PHE A 315 9.80 -17.20 -1.56
N ILE A 316 10.50 -16.38 -0.78
CA ILE A 316 10.84 -15.01 -1.14
C ILE A 316 12.33 -15.00 -1.47
N ILE A 317 12.67 -14.68 -2.72
CA ILE A 317 14.02 -14.85 -3.26
C ILE A 317 14.55 -13.51 -3.77
N PRO A 318 15.71 -13.06 -3.26
CA PRO A 318 16.42 -11.92 -3.82
C PRO A 318 16.90 -12.15 -5.24
N THR A 319 16.74 -11.15 -6.10
CA THR A 319 17.18 -11.16 -7.50
C THR A 319 18.70 -11.39 -7.64
N ASN A 320 19.48 -10.88 -6.68
CA ASN A 320 20.95 -10.98 -6.63
C ASN A 320 21.46 -12.12 -5.72
N CYS A 321 20.61 -13.08 -5.34
CA CYS A 321 21.03 -14.17 -4.45
C CYS A 321 22.12 -15.06 -5.10
N ASN A 322 22.93 -15.71 -4.26
CA ASN A 322 23.97 -16.64 -4.69
C ASN A 322 23.35 -18.01 -5.05
N PRO A 323 23.48 -18.53 -6.28
CA PRO A 323 22.77 -19.75 -6.69
C PRO A 323 23.09 -20.99 -5.82
N PRO A 324 24.34 -21.33 -5.49
CA PRO A 324 24.64 -22.40 -4.54
C PRO A 324 23.92 -22.28 -3.19
N LYS A 325 23.90 -21.08 -2.58
CA LYS A 325 23.19 -20.85 -1.32
C LYS A 325 21.68 -20.99 -1.49
N LEU A 326 21.14 -20.50 -2.60
CA LEU A 326 19.73 -20.66 -2.95
C LEU A 326 19.35 -22.13 -3.07
N GLN A 327 20.20 -22.96 -3.69
CA GLN A 327 19.94 -24.39 -3.84
C GLN A 327 19.72 -25.08 -2.49
N VAL A 328 20.66 -24.87 -1.56
CA VAL A 328 20.61 -25.47 -0.23
C VAL A 328 19.37 -24.99 0.51
N PHE A 329 19.09 -23.69 0.47
CA PHE A 329 17.90 -23.10 1.09
C PHE A 329 16.60 -23.73 0.57
N LEU A 330 16.44 -23.84 -0.75
CA LEU A 330 15.23 -24.42 -1.35
C LEU A 330 15.06 -25.89 -0.96
N GLN A 331 16.14 -26.67 -0.95
CA GLN A 331 16.08 -28.10 -0.61
C GLN A 331 15.75 -28.31 0.87
N SER A 332 16.35 -27.53 1.78
CA SER A 332 16.12 -27.69 3.22
C SER A 332 14.73 -27.24 3.67
N HIS A 333 14.13 -26.25 2.99
CA HIS A 333 12.84 -25.69 3.38
C HIS A 333 11.65 -26.21 2.55
N ALA A 334 11.88 -27.10 1.58
CA ALA A 334 10.83 -27.63 0.69
C ALA A 334 9.69 -28.32 1.45
N HIS A 335 10.01 -29.13 2.46
CA HIS A 335 9.00 -29.84 3.26
C HIS A 335 8.15 -28.86 4.08
N GLU A 336 8.79 -27.90 4.74
CA GLU A 336 8.12 -26.88 5.52
C GLU A 336 7.22 -26.00 4.64
N ALA A 337 7.69 -25.61 3.47
CA ALA A 337 6.90 -24.85 2.50
C ALA A 337 5.60 -25.58 2.14
N ARG A 338 5.66 -26.88 1.86
CA ARG A 338 4.47 -27.71 1.56
C ARG A 338 3.49 -27.75 2.73
N GLN A 339 4.00 -27.91 3.96
CA GLN A 339 3.16 -27.92 5.15
C GLN A 339 2.44 -26.57 5.35
N ARG A 340 3.17 -25.46 5.21
CA ARG A 340 2.60 -24.11 5.30
C ARG A 340 1.55 -23.84 4.22
N THR A 341 1.81 -24.24 2.97
CA THR A 341 0.84 -24.12 1.86
C THR A 341 -0.41 -24.96 2.12
N LYS A 342 -0.27 -26.20 2.61
CA LYS A 342 -1.42 -27.05 2.97
C LYS A 342 -2.27 -26.40 4.06
N ARG A 343 -1.62 -25.89 5.11
CA ARG A 343 -2.32 -25.19 6.22
C ARG A 343 -3.03 -23.93 5.73
N LYS A 344 -2.39 -23.11 4.90
CA LYS A 344 -3.01 -21.93 4.28
C LYS A 344 -4.28 -22.31 3.51
N ASN A 345 -4.23 -23.35 2.67
CA ASN A 345 -5.38 -23.77 1.88
C ASN A 345 -6.52 -24.28 2.78
N GLN A 346 -6.20 -25.00 3.85
CA GLN A 346 -7.20 -25.43 4.85
C GLN A 346 -7.87 -24.24 5.54
N LEU A 347 -7.09 -23.26 5.98
CA LEU A 347 -7.62 -22.04 6.60
C LEU A 347 -8.49 -21.24 5.64
N GLN A 348 -8.16 -21.17 4.35
CA GLN A 348 -8.98 -20.46 3.36
C GLN A 348 -10.34 -21.15 3.18
N VAL A 349 -10.37 -22.48 3.11
CA VAL A 349 -11.63 -23.23 3.02
C VAL A 349 -12.48 -23.07 4.29
N GLU A 350 -11.86 -23.12 5.48
CA GLU A 350 -12.55 -22.88 6.74
C GLU A 350 -13.09 -21.44 6.82
N GLU A 351 -12.29 -20.45 6.42
CA GLU A 351 -12.68 -19.05 6.37
C GLU A 351 -13.92 -18.85 5.50
N GLU A 352 -13.94 -19.36 4.28
CA GLU A 352 -15.08 -19.24 3.36
C GLU A 352 -16.34 -19.90 3.96
N ALA A 353 -16.21 -21.07 4.59
CA ALA A 353 -17.32 -21.77 5.22
C ALA A 353 -17.90 -20.98 6.41
N VAL A 354 -17.02 -20.50 7.30
CA VAL A 354 -17.43 -19.75 8.51
C VAL A 354 -17.97 -18.38 8.13
N MET A 355 -17.41 -17.69 7.13
CA MET A 355 -17.94 -16.43 6.61
C MET A 355 -19.36 -16.61 6.08
N LYS A 356 -19.61 -17.66 5.30
CA LYS A 356 -20.94 -17.97 4.76
C LYS A 356 -21.95 -18.26 5.88
N GLN A 357 -21.54 -19.04 6.88
CA GLN A 357 -22.36 -19.31 8.07
C GLN A 357 -22.67 -18.01 8.85
N CYS A 358 -21.66 -17.16 9.07
CA CYS A 358 -21.81 -15.89 9.76
C CYS A 358 -22.81 -14.97 9.04
N LEU A 359 -22.64 -14.81 7.71
CA LEU A 359 -23.53 -14.01 6.86
C LEU A 359 -24.98 -14.48 6.97
N GLN A 360 -25.23 -15.80 6.91
CA GLN A 360 -26.57 -16.36 7.02
C GLN A 360 -27.15 -16.24 8.43
N SER A 361 -26.39 -16.64 9.45
CA SER A 361 -26.87 -16.69 10.84
C SER A 361 -27.22 -15.32 11.42
N LEU A 362 -26.50 -14.28 11.01
CA LEU A 362 -26.73 -12.89 11.44
C LEU A 362 -27.58 -12.10 10.44
N SER A 363 -28.03 -12.74 9.34
CA SER A 363 -28.77 -12.09 8.26
C SER A 363 -28.08 -10.81 7.75
N LEU A 364 -26.75 -10.88 7.57
CA LEU A 364 -25.97 -9.77 7.05
C LEU A 364 -26.24 -9.60 5.54
N ARG A 365 -26.17 -8.36 5.07
CA ARG A 365 -26.27 -8.06 3.65
C ARG A 365 -24.95 -8.32 2.92
N SER A 366 -23.82 -8.04 3.57
CA SER A 366 -22.50 -8.49 3.10
C SER A 366 -21.54 -8.66 4.26
N LEU A 367 -20.54 -9.53 4.06
CA LEU A 367 -19.41 -9.69 4.95
C LEU A 367 -18.13 -9.76 4.13
N SER A 368 -17.20 -8.87 4.41
CA SER A 368 -15.86 -8.85 3.80
C SER A 368 -14.79 -8.60 4.86
N LYS A 369 -13.52 -8.68 4.47
CA LYS A 369 -12.39 -8.32 5.33
C LYS A 369 -11.43 -7.40 4.59
N GLU A 370 -10.71 -6.58 5.36
CA GLU A 370 -9.56 -5.87 4.85
C GLU A 370 -8.38 -6.82 4.60
N PRO A 371 -7.50 -6.53 3.61
CA PRO A 371 -6.36 -7.39 3.28
C PRO A 371 -5.37 -7.62 4.44
N SER A 372 -5.34 -6.72 5.43
CA SER A 372 -4.51 -6.85 6.63
C SER A 372 -5.03 -7.90 7.62
N VAL A 373 -6.28 -8.33 7.50
CA VAL A 373 -6.90 -9.33 8.37
C VAL A 373 -6.61 -10.73 7.82
N SER A 374 -5.85 -11.52 8.59
CA SER A 374 -5.53 -12.90 8.25
C SER A 374 -6.76 -13.82 8.28
N SER A 375 -6.69 -14.96 7.58
CA SER A 375 -7.76 -15.96 7.59
C SER A 375 -8.09 -16.44 9.01
N SER A 376 -7.08 -16.67 9.84
CA SER A 376 -7.27 -17.08 11.24
C SER A 376 -8.02 -16.02 12.06
N GLN A 377 -7.69 -14.74 11.88
CA GLN A 377 -8.39 -13.63 12.54
C GLN A 377 -9.83 -13.52 12.04
N MET A 378 -10.07 -13.69 10.74
CA MET A 378 -11.41 -13.66 10.16
C MET A 378 -12.29 -14.80 10.69
N ILE A 379 -11.75 -16.02 10.75
CA ILE A 379 -12.43 -17.20 11.30
C ILE A 379 -12.82 -16.94 12.76
N LEU A 380 -11.88 -16.45 13.57
CA LEU A 380 -12.13 -16.15 14.98
C LEU A 380 -13.20 -15.07 15.14
N CYS A 381 -13.07 -13.96 14.40
CA CYS A 381 -14.05 -12.88 14.37
C CYS A 381 -15.45 -13.41 14.04
N CYS A 382 -15.59 -14.17 12.96
CA CYS A 382 -16.88 -14.71 12.56
C CYS A 382 -17.48 -15.63 13.63
N LYS A 383 -16.69 -16.52 14.25
CA LYS A 383 -17.16 -17.37 15.35
C LYS A 383 -17.70 -16.52 16.52
N ARG A 384 -16.96 -15.50 16.94
CA ARG A 384 -17.38 -14.57 18.01
C ARG A 384 -18.64 -13.78 17.66
N LEU A 385 -18.77 -13.31 16.41
CA LEU A 385 -19.98 -12.61 15.95
C LEU A 385 -21.22 -13.52 16.05
N VAL A 386 -21.09 -14.78 15.63
CA VAL A 386 -22.16 -15.77 15.67
C VAL A 386 -22.52 -16.20 17.09
N GLU A 387 -21.58 -16.12 18.04
CA GLU A 387 -21.85 -16.36 19.47
C GLU A 387 -22.65 -15.23 20.11
N GLN A 388 -22.34 -13.96 19.80
CA GLN A 388 -23.06 -12.81 20.35
C GLN A 388 -24.48 -12.64 19.81
N ARG A 389 -24.76 -13.08 18.56
CA ARG A 389 -26.10 -13.03 17.92
C ARG A 389 -26.87 -11.73 18.15
N SER A 390 -26.22 -10.57 17.94
CA SER A 390 -26.88 -9.28 18.13
C SER A 390 -27.93 -9.04 17.04
N PRO A 391 -29.21 -8.77 17.38
CA PRO A 391 -30.25 -8.43 16.39
C PRO A 391 -29.92 -7.16 15.59
N LEU A 392 -29.11 -6.26 16.17
CA LEU A 392 -28.67 -5.02 15.52
C LEU A 392 -27.80 -5.27 14.28
N MET A 393 -27.32 -6.50 14.06
CA MET A 393 -26.51 -6.84 12.89
C MET A 393 -27.34 -7.06 11.62
N GLN A 394 -28.65 -7.27 11.75
CA GLN A 394 -29.49 -7.67 10.63
C GLN A 394 -29.49 -6.62 9.51
N GLY A 395 -29.24 -7.06 8.29
CA GLY A 395 -29.25 -6.21 7.09
C GLY A 395 -28.02 -5.32 6.91
N LEU A 396 -27.02 -5.41 7.79
CA LEU A 396 -25.82 -4.58 7.72
C LEU A 396 -24.78 -5.11 6.72
N HIS A 397 -23.99 -4.18 6.21
CA HIS A 397 -22.77 -4.44 5.45
C HIS A 397 -21.57 -4.35 6.37
N ILE A 398 -20.89 -5.47 6.63
CA ILE A 398 -19.77 -5.54 7.57
C ILE A 398 -18.46 -5.77 6.81
N CYS A 399 -17.47 -4.95 7.13
CA CYS A 399 -16.07 -5.15 6.77
C CYS A 399 -15.25 -5.39 8.05
N VAL A 400 -14.58 -6.54 8.15
CA VAL A 400 -13.68 -6.84 9.27
C VAL A 400 -12.34 -6.16 9.03
N SER A 401 -11.91 -5.34 10.00
CA SER A 401 -10.74 -4.46 9.97
C SER A 401 -9.97 -4.53 11.30
N HIS A 402 -9.20 -3.49 11.62
CA HIS A 402 -8.52 -3.30 12.91
C HIS A 402 -9.12 -2.19 13.78
N PHE A 403 -10.22 -1.57 13.34
CA PHE A 403 -10.79 -0.40 14.01
C PHE A 403 -12.28 -0.26 13.70
N TYR A 404 -12.99 0.37 14.63
CA TYR A 404 -14.38 0.74 14.41
C TYR A 404 -14.51 1.93 13.48
N SER A 405 -15.38 1.83 12.48
CA SER A 405 -15.73 2.98 11.62
C SER A 405 -17.08 2.81 10.93
N VAL A 406 -17.74 3.93 10.62
CA VAL A 406 -18.91 3.97 9.75
C VAL A 406 -18.50 4.66 8.45
N MET A 407 -18.49 3.90 7.36
CA MET A 407 -18.11 4.42 6.05
C MET A 407 -19.17 5.38 5.50
N GLN A 408 -18.77 6.24 4.57
CA GLN A 408 -19.68 7.22 3.95
C GLN A 408 -20.87 6.57 3.23
N ASP A 409 -20.70 5.34 2.74
CA ASP A 409 -21.74 4.58 2.06
C ASP A 409 -22.51 3.62 2.99
N GLY A 410 -22.32 3.75 4.31
CA GLY A 410 -23.06 2.98 5.31
C GLY A 410 -22.51 1.60 5.66
N ASP A 411 -21.36 1.21 5.09
CA ASP A 411 -20.67 -0.01 5.50
C ASP A 411 -20.02 0.18 6.88
N LEU A 412 -20.10 -0.82 7.75
CA LEU A 412 -19.48 -0.80 9.07
C LEU A 412 -18.15 -1.54 9.06
N CYS A 413 -17.11 -0.87 9.53
CA CYS A 413 -15.82 -1.49 9.83
C CYS A 413 -15.79 -1.93 11.29
N LEU A 414 -15.51 -3.21 11.54
CA LEU A 414 -15.41 -3.80 12.87
C LEU A 414 -13.99 -4.35 13.08
N PRO A 415 -13.31 -4.06 14.20
CA PRO A 415 -12.07 -4.75 14.52
C PRO A 415 -12.33 -6.26 14.60
N TRP A 416 -11.38 -7.11 14.23
CA TRP A 416 -11.53 -8.56 14.37
C TRP A 416 -11.48 -9.02 15.85
N ASP A 417 -10.93 -8.18 16.74
CA ASP A 417 -10.59 -8.45 18.14
C ASP A 417 -11.26 -7.50 19.14
N TRP A 418 -12.50 -7.06 18.89
CA TRP A 418 -13.23 -6.17 19.82
C TRP A 418 -13.26 -6.70 21.25
N LYS A 419 -13.35 -5.78 22.22
CA LYS A 419 -13.60 -6.13 23.63
C LYS A 419 -15.06 -6.53 23.83
N SER A 420 -15.25 -7.63 24.55
CA SER A 420 -16.57 -8.17 24.91
C SER A 420 -17.30 -7.29 25.91
#